data_AF-A0A6F9D7X5-F1
#
_entry.id   AF-A0A6F9D7X5-F1
#
_cell.length_a   1.000
_cell.length_b   1.000
_cell.length_c   1.000
_cell.angle_alpha   90.00
_cell.angle_beta   90.00
_cell.angle_gamma   90.00
#
_symmetry.space_group_name_H-M   'P 1'
#
loop_
_entity.id
_entity.type
_entity.pdbx_description
1 polymer ?
#
loop_
_entity_poly.entity_id
_entity_poly.type
_entity_poly.pdbx_seq_one_letter_code
_entity_poly.pdbx_strand_id
1 'polypeptide(L)'
;MIRKLFCWRKLWKHKITIATITSIVTLAYLTLISNQVQKKQNIHKRNAQFKRNHKSVEEHIEFKDNNVDSRGQHYIHTIYSKSALNVDVKDVTLSVHLGINELPLLSRLAATWSCPISSAVFVDEAGYQTILKTFLGCHVSLFKHVTIRMVRPVLKSDLKLGVLSQETKKLVDSPPYGEDICKRFDHLFESSETNSYPVNLIRNIAMDGARTRFVLNSDVTFLPSKGACNELKEFLNTQFSDFETFDTPPKRAFVLPVYEIDAKLGLDSTSLTKQQLLSLWSRQKARPYLESACQDCHKNTDHSRWQEQKAQNAVYLVQWSHPYEPYFVAMREALPRFDERFESRGHDRLSQTCEMFMSDWEFYVLGTSFLVHPGFVQSHSNLEIDSLHQMSQAADQYNDFIKLMNKKYPTSNRTCEIPLKFTL
;
A
#
# COMPACT_ATOMS: atom_id res chain seq x y z
N MET A 1 -30.30 -32.87 -76.97
CA MET A 1 -30.12 -31.49 -76.46
C MET A 1 -30.00 -31.35 -74.93
N ILE A 2 -30.55 -32.26 -74.12
CA ILE A 2 -30.71 -32.07 -72.66
C ILE A 2 -29.42 -32.30 -71.83
N ARG A 3 -28.48 -33.15 -72.25
CA ARG A 3 -27.24 -33.44 -71.50
C ARG A 3 -26.20 -32.30 -71.49
N LYS A 4 -26.14 -31.45 -72.53
CA LYS A 4 -25.19 -30.32 -72.58
C LYS A 4 -25.60 -29.14 -71.68
N LEU A 5 -26.90 -28.91 -71.50
CA LEU A 5 -27.46 -27.89 -70.59
C LEU A 5 -27.21 -28.19 -69.10
N PHE A 6 -27.22 -29.48 -68.73
CA PHE A 6 -26.99 -29.90 -67.34
C PHE A 6 -25.52 -29.68 -66.91
N CYS A 7 -24.58 -29.86 -67.83
CA CYS A 7 -23.14 -29.66 -67.58
C CYS A 7 -22.80 -28.16 -67.39
N TRP A 8 -23.42 -27.27 -68.16
CA TRP A 8 -23.27 -25.82 -68.02
C TRP A 8 -23.83 -25.27 -66.71
N ARG A 9 -25.00 -25.76 -66.26
CA ARG A 9 -25.56 -25.37 -64.95
C ARG A 9 -24.67 -25.79 -63.78
N LYS A 10 -24.03 -26.96 -63.86
CA LYS A 10 -23.12 -27.45 -62.81
C LYS A 10 -21.80 -26.65 -62.76
N LEU A 11 -21.24 -26.34 -63.93
CA LEU A 11 -20.06 -25.46 -64.05
C LEU A 11 -20.36 -24.02 -63.58
N TRP A 12 -21.54 -23.49 -63.91
CA TRP A 12 -21.95 -22.15 -63.48
C TRP A 12 -22.18 -22.09 -61.97
N LYS A 13 -22.80 -23.12 -61.38
CA LYS A 13 -22.89 -23.26 -59.91
C LYS A 13 -21.53 -23.35 -59.25
N HIS A 14 -20.58 -24.14 -59.78
CA HIS A 14 -19.21 -24.19 -59.24
C HIS A 14 -18.49 -22.84 -59.33
N LYS A 15 -18.62 -22.10 -60.44
CA LYS A 15 -18.04 -20.75 -60.56
C LYS A 15 -18.65 -19.77 -59.56
N ILE A 16 -19.97 -19.83 -59.33
CA ILE A 16 -20.65 -19.01 -58.32
C ILE A 16 -20.16 -19.40 -56.91
N THR A 17 -20.05 -20.69 -56.60
CA THR A 17 -19.55 -21.15 -55.29
C THR A 17 -18.10 -20.74 -55.04
N ILE A 18 -17.23 -20.81 -56.07
CA ILE A 18 -15.85 -20.33 -55.95
C ILE A 18 -15.82 -18.81 -55.74
N ALA A 19 -16.63 -18.06 -56.49
CA ALA A 19 -16.72 -16.60 -56.35
C ALA A 19 -17.28 -16.15 -54.98
N THR A 20 -18.23 -16.89 -54.41
CA THR A 20 -18.75 -16.61 -53.06
C THR A 20 -17.72 -16.95 -51.99
N ILE A 21 -17.01 -18.08 -52.11
CA ILE A 21 -15.93 -18.45 -51.18
C ILE A 21 -14.80 -17.42 -51.24
N THR A 22 -14.34 -17.01 -52.43
CA THR A 22 -13.29 -15.98 -52.53
C THR A 22 -13.75 -14.65 -51.97
N SER A 23 -15.01 -14.25 -52.19
CA SER A 23 -15.57 -13.03 -51.60
C SER A 23 -15.59 -13.11 -50.06
N ILE A 24 -16.01 -14.23 -49.48
CA ILE A 24 -16.03 -14.45 -48.02
C ILE A 24 -14.61 -14.41 -47.45
N VAL A 25 -13.64 -15.09 -48.07
CA VAL A 25 -12.24 -15.07 -47.64
C VAL A 25 -11.66 -13.66 -47.72
N THR A 26 -11.98 -12.91 -48.78
CA THR A 26 -11.51 -11.53 -48.94
C THR A 26 -12.11 -10.61 -47.87
N LEU A 27 -13.41 -10.75 -47.56
CA LEU A 27 -14.08 -10.03 -46.47
C LEU A 27 -13.48 -10.38 -45.10
N ALA A 28 -13.20 -11.67 -44.83
CA ALA A 28 -12.55 -12.11 -43.60
C ALA A 28 -11.12 -11.53 -43.47
N TYR A 29 -10.38 -11.48 -44.57
CA TYR A 29 -9.04 -10.89 -44.59
C TYR A 29 -9.07 -9.36 -44.39
N LEU A 30 -10.01 -8.66 -45.03
CA LEU A 30 -10.20 -7.21 -44.86
C LEU A 30 -10.63 -6.83 -43.44
N THR A 31 -11.48 -7.63 -42.80
CA THR A 31 -11.88 -7.44 -41.40
C THR A 31 -10.72 -7.68 -40.43
N LEU A 32 -9.87 -8.69 -40.67
CA LEU A 32 -8.64 -8.89 -39.90
C LEU A 32 -7.67 -7.71 -40.02
N ILE A 33 -7.46 -7.19 -41.23
CA ILE A 33 -6.61 -6.01 -41.45
C ILE A 33 -7.23 -4.77 -40.78
N SER A 34 -8.54 -4.55 -40.92
CA SER A 34 -9.23 -3.44 -40.27
C SER A 34 -9.06 -3.48 -38.76
N ASN A 35 -9.25 -4.66 -38.14
CA ASN A 35 -9.03 -4.86 -36.70
C ASN A 35 -7.57 -4.60 -36.29
N GLN A 36 -6.59 -5.05 -37.08
CA GLN A 36 -5.17 -4.78 -36.85
C GLN A 36 -4.84 -3.28 -36.92
N VAL A 37 -5.37 -2.58 -37.92
CA VAL A 37 -5.19 -1.13 -38.11
C VAL A 37 -5.85 -0.35 -36.97
N GLN A 38 -7.09 -0.71 -36.60
CA GLN A 38 -7.81 -0.08 -35.49
C GLN A 38 -7.10 -0.30 -34.16
N LYS A 39 -6.54 -1.49 -33.92
CA LYS A 39 -5.70 -1.78 -32.76
C LYS A 39 -4.45 -0.88 -32.74
N LYS A 40 -3.74 -0.74 -33.86
CA LYS A 40 -2.57 0.17 -33.97
C LYS A 40 -2.94 1.63 -33.77
N GLN A 41 -4.05 2.10 -34.33
CA GLN A 41 -4.53 3.47 -34.14
C GLN A 41 -4.94 3.75 -32.70
N ASN A 42 -5.58 2.80 -32.02
CA ASN A 42 -5.94 2.91 -30.60
C ASN A 42 -4.69 2.97 -29.71
N ILE A 43 -3.67 2.16 -30.00
CA ILE A 43 -2.36 2.21 -29.32
C ILE A 43 -1.71 3.59 -29.56
N HIS A 44 -1.74 4.10 -30.79
CA HIS A 44 -1.13 5.40 -31.10
C HIS A 44 -1.85 6.58 -30.40
N LYS A 45 -3.19 6.57 -30.39
CA LYS A 45 -4.01 7.57 -29.66
C LYS A 45 -3.76 7.51 -28.15
N ARG A 46 -3.68 6.30 -27.58
CA ARG A 46 -3.35 6.10 -26.15
C ARG A 46 -1.94 6.57 -25.83
N ASN A 47 -0.94 6.25 -26.65
CA ASN A 47 0.44 6.72 -26.47
C ASN A 47 0.54 8.24 -26.59
N ALA A 48 -0.24 8.87 -27.48
CA ALA A 48 -0.31 10.33 -27.58
C ALA A 48 -0.97 10.99 -26.35
N GLN A 49 -2.04 10.39 -25.82
CA GLN A 49 -2.67 10.83 -24.57
C GLN A 49 -1.72 10.66 -23.37
N PHE A 50 -1.00 9.54 -23.32
CA PHE A 50 0.01 9.25 -22.30
C PHE A 50 1.14 10.28 -22.32
N LYS A 51 1.68 10.62 -23.50
CA LYS A 51 2.69 11.68 -23.66
C LYS A 51 2.21 13.05 -23.20
N ARG A 52 0.95 13.41 -23.45
CA ARG A 52 0.36 14.69 -22.98
C ARG A 52 0.20 14.72 -21.46
N ASN A 53 -0.31 13.64 -20.87
CA ASN A 53 -0.44 13.51 -19.42
C ASN A 53 0.93 13.54 -18.73
N HIS A 54 1.93 12.90 -19.34
CA HIS A 54 3.30 12.84 -18.84
C HIS A 54 3.99 14.21 -18.85
N LYS A 55 3.94 14.93 -19.99
CA LYS A 55 4.49 16.28 -20.10
C LYS A 55 3.89 17.25 -19.07
N SER A 56 2.59 17.12 -18.79
CA SER A 56 1.92 17.92 -17.75
C SER A 56 2.41 17.58 -16.34
N VAL A 57 2.95 16.39 -16.08
CA VAL A 57 3.40 15.96 -14.75
C VAL A 57 4.91 16.10 -14.55
N GLU A 58 5.73 15.93 -15.59
CA GLU A 58 7.16 16.32 -15.54
C GLU A 58 7.35 17.78 -15.16
N GLU A 59 6.46 18.69 -15.61
CA GLU A 59 6.46 20.10 -15.20
C GLU A 59 6.08 20.31 -13.72
N HIS A 60 5.58 19.29 -13.02
CA HIS A 60 5.00 19.39 -11.67
C HIS A 60 5.58 18.41 -10.64
N ILE A 61 6.42 17.44 -11.02
CA ILE A 61 7.14 16.58 -10.08
C ILE A 61 8.38 17.33 -9.59
N GLU A 62 8.42 17.57 -8.29
CA GLU A 62 9.57 18.15 -7.62
C GLU A 62 10.39 17.06 -6.95
N PHE A 63 11.70 17.23 -7.04
CA PHE A 63 12.69 16.41 -6.37
C PHE A 63 13.34 17.25 -5.28
N LYS A 64 13.22 16.79 -4.04
CA LYS A 64 13.94 17.39 -2.90
C LYS A 64 15.04 16.44 -2.46
N ASP A 65 16.27 16.83 -2.76
CA ASP A 65 17.48 16.10 -2.42
C ASP A 65 17.90 16.30 -0.95
N ASN A 66 18.45 15.20 -0.41
CA ASN A 66 19.42 15.14 0.68
C ASN A 66 18.92 15.49 2.09
N ASN A 67 18.01 14.66 2.61
CA ASN A 67 18.04 14.36 4.04
C ASN A 67 18.71 13.00 4.24
N VAL A 68 19.62 12.92 5.20
CA VAL A 68 20.07 11.65 5.76
C VAL A 68 19.19 11.35 6.98
N ASP A 69 18.91 10.09 7.26
CA ASP A 69 18.27 9.70 8.50
C ASP A 69 19.08 10.17 9.73
N SER A 70 18.45 10.14 10.90
CA SER A 70 19.05 10.61 12.16
C SER A 70 20.37 9.90 12.51
N ARG A 71 20.55 8.67 12.01
CA ARG A 71 21.75 7.84 12.20
C ARG A 71 22.83 8.03 11.14
N GLY A 72 22.56 8.78 10.06
CA GLY A 72 23.55 8.99 9.00
C GLY A 72 23.73 7.78 8.05
N GLN A 73 22.84 6.80 8.11
CA GLN A 73 22.96 5.49 7.45
C GLN A 73 22.18 5.40 6.14
N HIS A 74 21.16 6.25 5.95
CA HIS A 74 20.26 6.17 4.80
C HIS A 74 20.01 7.53 4.15
N TYR A 75 20.15 7.60 2.83
CA TYR A 75 19.69 8.74 2.06
C TYR A 75 18.20 8.68 1.82
N ILE A 76 17.55 9.83 1.96
CA ILE A 76 16.12 10.01 1.75
C ILE A 76 15.93 11.02 0.62
N HIS A 77 15.30 10.55 -0.46
CA HIS A 77 14.96 11.38 -1.61
C HIS A 77 13.44 11.46 -1.75
N THR A 78 12.90 12.68 -1.75
CA THR A 78 11.44 12.87 -1.78
C THR A 78 10.99 13.27 -3.19
N ILE A 79 10.04 12.50 -3.72
CA ILE A 79 9.33 12.73 -4.98
C ILE A 79 7.89 13.08 -4.66
N TYR A 80 7.42 14.22 -5.16
CA TYR A 80 6.04 14.65 -5.00
C TYR A 80 5.60 15.54 -6.17
N SER A 81 4.29 15.75 -6.30
CA SER A 81 3.77 16.86 -7.10
C SER A 81 3.23 17.98 -6.20
N LYS A 82 3.18 19.21 -6.71
CA LYS A 82 2.50 20.33 -6.01
C LYS A 82 1.06 20.00 -5.62
N SER A 83 0.35 19.20 -6.43
CA SER A 83 -1.02 18.76 -6.11
C SER A 83 -1.05 17.89 -4.86
N ALA A 84 -0.10 16.97 -4.70
CA ALA A 84 0.00 16.12 -3.51
C ALA A 84 0.33 16.92 -2.24
N LEU A 85 0.74 18.18 -2.38
CA LEU A 85 1.02 19.07 -1.26
C LEU A 85 -0.20 19.85 -0.78
N ASN A 86 -1.22 20.01 -1.63
CA ASN A 86 -2.43 20.75 -1.33
C ASN A 86 -3.45 19.82 -0.66
N VAL A 87 -3.24 19.57 0.63
CA VAL A 87 -4.07 18.68 1.44
C VAL A 87 -4.98 19.48 2.36
N ASP A 88 -6.21 19.02 2.55
CA ASP A 88 -7.05 19.53 3.63
C ASP A 88 -6.48 18.98 4.95
N VAL A 89 -6.21 19.87 5.92
CA VAL A 89 -5.67 19.48 7.23
C VAL A 89 -6.57 18.47 7.97
N LYS A 90 -7.85 18.43 7.61
CA LYS A 90 -8.88 17.50 8.12
C LYS A 90 -8.87 16.14 7.43
N ASP A 91 -8.13 15.97 6.33
CA ASP A 91 -7.98 14.66 5.68
C ASP A 91 -7.18 13.71 6.56
N VAL A 92 -7.25 12.41 6.23
CA VAL A 92 -6.41 11.38 6.84
C VAL A 92 -5.32 11.00 5.86
N THR A 93 -4.06 11.21 6.21
CA THR A 93 -2.95 10.68 5.41
C THR A 93 -2.80 9.20 5.69
N LEU A 94 -2.83 8.39 4.64
CA LEU A 94 -2.43 6.99 4.71
C LEU A 94 -0.91 6.91 4.62
N SER A 95 -0.27 6.52 5.72
CA SER A 95 1.18 6.35 5.82
C SER A 95 1.54 4.89 5.59
N VAL A 96 2.29 4.61 4.53
CA VAL A 96 2.69 3.25 4.16
C VAL A 96 4.18 3.12 3.93
N HIS A 97 4.71 1.96 4.29
CA HIS A 97 6.09 1.58 3.98
C HIS A 97 6.08 0.38 3.04
N LEU A 98 7.10 0.28 2.19
CA LEU A 98 7.23 -0.81 1.23
C LEU A 98 8.68 -1.01 0.81
N GLY A 99 8.99 -2.21 0.32
CA GLY A 99 10.16 -2.45 -0.50
C GLY A 99 9.87 -2.15 -1.96
N ILE A 100 10.86 -2.40 -2.81
CA ILE A 100 10.70 -2.23 -4.25
C ILE A 100 9.70 -3.23 -4.87
N ASN A 101 9.67 -4.46 -4.35
CA ASN A 101 8.83 -5.53 -4.90
C ASN A 101 7.33 -5.25 -4.71
N GLU A 102 6.97 -4.48 -3.70
CA GLU A 102 5.58 -4.10 -3.41
C GLU A 102 5.13 -2.80 -4.11
N LEU A 103 5.96 -2.17 -4.95
CA LEU A 103 5.58 -0.96 -5.70
C LEU A 103 4.26 -1.11 -6.49
N PRO A 104 3.95 -2.24 -7.16
CA PRO A 104 2.66 -2.41 -7.84
C PRO A 104 1.47 -2.32 -6.88
N LEU A 105 1.65 -2.67 -5.60
CA LEU A 105 0.61 -2.58 -4.57
C LEU A 105 0.29 -1.12 -4.21
N LEU A 106 1.29 -0.23 -4.24
CA LEU A 106 1.08 1.21 -4.01
C LEU A 106 0.11 1.79 -5.05
N SER A 107 0.23 1.37 -6.31
CA SER A 107 -0.68 1.79 -7.38
C SER A 107 -2.11 1.33 -7.14
N ARG A 108 -2.29 0.10 -6.64
CA ARG A 108 -3.59 -0.48 -6.30
C ARG A 108 -4.21 0.24 -5.10
N LEU A 109 -3.40 0.55 -4.09
CA LEU A 109 -3.82 1.27 -2.89
C LEU A 109 -4.27 2.69 -3.20
N ALA A 110 -3.51 3.41 -4.02
CA ALA A 110 -3.85 4.78 -4.42
C ALA A 110 -5.10 4.86 -5.31
N ALA A 111 -5.48 3.77 -5.98
CA ALA A 111 -6.73 3.69 -6.72
C ALA A 111 -7.96 3.52 -5.81
N THR A 112 -7.77 3.02 -4.58
CA THR A 112 -8.85 2.77 -3.61
C THR A 112 -8.94 3.81 -2.51
N TRP A 113 -7.84 4.49 -2.21
CA TRP A 113 -7.77 5.56 -1.21
C TRP A 113 -7.72 6.94 -1.88
N SER A 114 -8.76 7.75 -1.66
CA SER A 114 -8.93 9.07 -2.26
C SER A 114 -8.30 10.23 -1.47
N CYS A 115 -7.83 9.97 -0.25
CA CYS A 115 -7.15 10.93 0.60
C CYS A 115 -5.63 10.91 0.34
N PRO A 116 -4.83 11.82 0.94
CA PRO A 116 -3.38 11.82 0.77
C PRO A 116 -2.72 10.50 1.19
N ILE A 117 -1.66 10.11 0.48
CA ILE A 117 -0.79 8.98 0.78
C ILE A 117 0.64 9.48 0.95
N SER A 118 1.26 9.15 2.07
CA SER A 118 2.69 9.31 2.28
C SER A 118 3.33 7.92 2.27
N SER A 119 4.20 7.66 1.29
CA SER A 119 4.89 6.38 1.17
C SER A 119 6.40 6.53 1.36
N ALA A 120 7.01 5.52 1.95
CA ALA A 120 8.47 5.36 1.98
C ALA A 120 8.86 4.01 1.39
N VAL A 121 9.69 4.04 0.35
CA VAL A 121 10.11 2.88 -0.44
C VAL A 121 11.58 2.61 -0.16
N PHE A 122 11.89 1.47 0.42
CA PHE A 122 13.28 1.03 0.56
C PHE A 122 13.77 0.46 -0.78
N VAL A 123 14.88 1.00 -1.28
CA VAL A 123 15.44 0.63 -2.58
C VAL A 123 16.94 0.45 -2.49
N ASP A 124 17.45 -0.48 -3.30
CA ASP A 124 18.85 -0.53 -3.68
C ASP A 124 19.13 0.46 -4.85
N GLU A 125 20.38 0.51 -5.31
CA GLU A 125 20.76 1.42 -6.40
C GLU A 125 20.06 1.07 -7.72
N ALA A 126 19.94 -0.21 -8.05
CA ALA A 126 19.25 -0.67 -9.24
C ALA A 126 17.75 -0.29 -9.19
N GLY A 127 17.15 -0.44 -8.03
CA GLY A 127 15.77 -0.10 -7.75
C GLY A 127 15.49 1.40 -7.81
N TYR A 128 16.40 2.21 -7.27
CA TYR A 128 16.34 3.67 -7.36
C TYR A 128 16.24 4.14 -8.82
N GLN A 129 17.14 3.64 -9.68
CA GLN A 129 17.13 3.93 -11.12
C GLN A 129 15.85 3.46 -11.80
N THR A 130 15.31 2.33 -11.34
CA THR A 130 14.12 1.72 -11.94
C THR A 130 12.84 2.48 -11.61
N ILE A 131 12.70 2.98 -10.37
CA ILE A 131 11.59 3.87 -10.00
C ILE A 131 11.60 5.09 -10.91
N LEU A 132 12.75 5.77 -10.99
CA LEU A 132 12.90 7.01 -11.77
C LEU A 132 12.61 6.81 -13.25
N LYS A 133 13.14 5.73 -13.86
CA LYS A 133 13.03 5.49 -15.31
C LYS A 133 11.67 4.97 -15.73
N THR A 134 10.99 4.19 -14.89
CA THR A 134 9.83 3.41 -15.34
C THR A 134 8.59 3.64 -14.47
N PHE A 135 8.69 3.52 -13.15
CA PHE A 135 7.51 3.61 -12.28
C PHE A 135 6.83 4.98 -12.37
N LEU A 136 7.62 6.06 -12.25
CA LEU A 136 7.07 7.42 -12.28
C LEU A 136 6.31 7.69 -13.59
N GLY A 137 6.88 7.27 -14.72
CA GLY A 137 6.28 7.47 -16.03
C GLY A 137 5.02 6.63 -16.26
N CYS A 138 4.98 5.40 -15.75
CA CYS A 138 3.82 4.52 -15.88
C CYS A 138 2.66 4.90 -14.94
N HIS A 139 2.96 5.56 -13.82
CA HIS A 139 2.03 5.80 -12.74
C HIS A 139 1.82 7.28 -12.41
N VAL A 140 1.92 8.13 -13.44
CA VAL A 140 1.76 9.59 -13.39
C VAL A 140 0.55 10.07 -12.58
N SER A 141 -0.60 9.38 -12.70
CA SER A 141 -1.82 9.77 -11.97
C SER A 141 -1.74 9.59 -10.46
N LEU A 142 -0.81 8.77 -9.95
CA LEU A 142 -0.61 8.56 -8.51
C LEU A 142 -0.16 9.83 -7.82
N PHE A 143 0.69 10.63 -8.46
CA PHE A 143 1.29 11.82 -7.85
C PHE A 143 0.28 12.94 -7.58
N LYS A 144 -1.00 12.78 -7.93
CA LYS A 144 -2.06 13.74 -7.53
C LYS A 144 -2.23 13.80 -6.02
N HIS A 145 -2.09 12.67 -5.33
CA HIS A 145 -2.29 12.53 -3.88
C HIS A 145 -1.26 11.62 -3.19
N VAL A 146 -0.30 11.06 -3.94
CA VAL A 146 0.80 10.23 -3.39
C VAL A 146 2.11 11.02 -3.35
N THR A 147 2.77 11.01 -2.20
CA THR A 147 4.18 11.41 -2.04
C THR A 147 5.04 10.18 -1.80
N ILE A 148 6.16 10.05 -2.53
CA ILE A 148 7.07 8.92 -2.43
C ILE A 148 8.41 9.38 -1.83
N ARG A 149 8.87 8.73 -0.77
CA ARG A 149 10.22 8.89 -0.21
C ARG A 149 11.03 7.65 -0.53
N MET A 150 11.98 7.76 -1.44
CA MET A 150 12.94 6.69 -1.69
C MET A 150 13.99 6.71 -0.60
N VAL A 151 14.20 5.57 0.04
CA VAL A 151 15.17 5.37 1.12
C VAL A 151 16.18 4.34 0.66
N ARG A 152 17.46 4.70 0.66
CA ARG A 152 18.54 3.78 0.28
C ARG A 152 19.70 3.86 1.26
N PRO A 153 20.44 2.76 1.49
CA PRO A 153 21.66 2.80 2.29
C PRO A 153 22.70 3.78 1.71
N VAL A 154 23.45 4.44 2.59
CA VAL A 154 24.62 5.24 2.24
C VAL A 154 25.75 4.30 1.86
N LEU A 155 26.21 4.35 0.62
CA LEU A 155 27.34 3.58 0.14
C LEU A 155 28.66 4.32 0.40
N LYS A 156 29.76 3.58 0.59
CA LYS A 156 31.11 4.17 0.73
C LYS A 156 31.51 5.05 -0.46
N SER A 157 30.94 4.79 -1.65
CA SER A 157 31.13 5.59 -2.86
C SER A 157 30.39 6.93 -2.83
N ASP A 158 29.27 7.03 -2.12
CA ASP A 158 28.49 8.28 -2.00
C ASP A 158 29.26 9.37 -1.24
N LEU A 159 30.11 8.96 -0.29
CA LEU A 159 30.99 9.86 0.47
C LEU A 159 32.01 10.59 -0.41
N LYS A 160 32.16 10.19 -1.69
CA LYS A 160 33.09 10.80 -2.66
C LYS A 160 32.39 11.60 -3.76
N LEU A 161 31.07 11.46 -3.97
CA LEU A 161 30.34 12.13 -5.04
C LEU A 161 29.10 12.86 -4.51
N GLY A 162 29.17 14.18 -4.43
CA GLY A 162 27.98 15.05 -4.31
C GLY A 162 27.17 15.16 -5.61
N VAL A 163 26.97 14.07 -6.35
CA VAL A 163 26.61 14.07 -7.78
C VAL A 163 25.37 13.24 -8.11
N LEU A 164 24.45 13.01 -7.17
CA LEU A 164 23.17 12.35 -7.50
C LEU A 164 22.14 13.28 -8.18
N SER A 165 22.28 14.60 -8.07
CA SER A 165 21.23 15.54 -8.49
C SER A 165 21.14 15.78 -10.01
N GLN A 166 22.24 15.61 -10.77
CA GLN A 166 22.26 15.97 -12.20
C GLN A 166 21.85 14.82 -13.13
N GLU A 167 22.17 13.56 -12.80
CA GLU A 167 21.74 12.40 -13.60
C GLU A 167 20.27 12.05 -13.37
N THR A 168 19.80 12.14 -12.12
CA THR A 168 18.38 11.95 -11.78
C THR A 168 17.48 12.93 -12.53
N LYS A 169 17.91 14.20 -12.66
CA LYS A 169 17.13 15.22 -13.40
C LYS A 169 17.04 14.91 -14.91
N LYS A 170 18.13 14.50 -15.54
CA LYS A 170 18.14 14.09 -16.97
C LYS A 170 17.33 12.83 -17.26
N LEU A 171 17.23 11.92 -16.29
CA LEU A 171 16.51 10.65 -16.44
C LEU A 171 14.99 10.83 -16.38
N VAL A 172 14.52 11.85 -15.66
CA VAL A 172 13.11 12.24 -15.61
C VAL A 172 12.68 12.86 -16.94
N ASP A 173 13.58 13.59 -17.61
CA ASP A 173 13.27 14.31 -18.85
C ASP A 173 13.09 13.39 -20.09
N SER A 174 13.38 12.08 -20.01
CA SER A 174 13.29 11.14 -21.14
C SER A 174 13.14 9.65 -20.75
N PRO A 175 12.05 9.22 -20.11
CA PRO A 175 11.83 7.81 -19.79
C PRO A 175 11.62 6.94 -21.04
N PRO A 176 12.02 5.65 -21.03
CA PRO A 176 11.75 4.74 -22.13
C PRO A 176 10.24 4.45 -22.26
N TYR A 177 9.61 5.01 -23.29
CA TYR A 177 8.15 5.01 -23.48
C TYR A 177 7.59 3.74 -24.17
N GLY A 178 6.57 3.11 -23.58
CA GLY A 178 5.70 2.11 -24.25
C GLY A 178 4.74 1.36 -23.31
N GLU A 179 3.48 1.11 -23.73
CA GLU A 179 2.47 0.32 -22.97
C GLU A 179 2.99 -1.07 -22.58
N ASP A 180 3.83 -1.68 -23.42
CA ASP A 180 4.47 -2.97 -23.15
C ASP A 180 5.51 -2.90 -22.02
N ILE A 181 6.16 -1.75 -21.82
CA ILE A 181 7.13 -1.53 -20.74
C ILE A 181 6.38 -1.41 -19.41
N CYS A 182 5.30 -0.63 -19.37
CA CYS A 182 4.47 -0.50 -18.16
C CYS A 182 3.79 -1.81 -17.75
N LYS A 183 3.35 -2.63 -18.72
CA LYS A 183 2.78 -3.96 -18.43
C LYS A 183 3.82 -5.00 -18.00
N ARG A 184 5.06 -4.88 -18.50
CA ARG A 184 6.15 -5.77 -18.09
C ARG A 184 6.71 -5.39 -16.72
N PHE A 185 6.62 -4.12 -16.34
CA PHE A 185 7.10 -3.62 -15.05
C PHE A 185 6.51 -4.42 -13.86
N ASP A 186 5.23 -4.77 -13.90
CA ASP A 186 4.58 -5.58 -12.86
C ASP A 186 5.18 -6.99 -12.68
N HIS A 187 6.04 -7.45 -13.60
CA HIS A 187 6.64 -8.79 -13.63
C HIS A 187 8.17 -8.80 -13.58
N LEU A 188 8.84 -7.64 -13.44
CA LEU A 188 10.29 -7.50 -13.68
C LEU A 188 11.17 -7.48 -12.41
N PHE A 189 10.63 -7.76 -11.22
CA PHE A 189 11.38 -7.56 -9.98
C PHE A 189 11.69 -8.86 -9.24
N GLU A 190 12.95 -9.27 -9.32
CA GLU A 190 13.65 -9.98 -8.26
C GLU A 190 14.84 -9.08 -7.87
N SER A 191 14.68 -8.28 -6.82
CA SER A 191 15.81 -7.59 -6.21
C SER A 191 16.68 -8.60 -5.47
N SER A 192 18.00 -8.52 -5.60
CA SER A 192 18.91 -9.28 -4.75
C SER A 192 18.82 -8.75 -3.32
N GLU A 193 18.14 -9.50 -2.44
CA GLU A 193 18.10 -9.26 -1.00
C GLU A 193 19.52 -9.30 -0.42
N THR A 194 20.18 -8.15 -0.36
CA THR A 194 21.51 -8.05 0.25
C THR A 194 21.54 -7.12 1.46
N ASN A 195 20.51 -6.27 1.63
CA ASN A 195 20.40 -5.35 2.77
C ASN A 195 19.12 -5.66 3.56
N SER A 196 19.25 -5.74 4.89
CA SER A 196 18.12 -5.86 5.82
C SER A 196 17.17 -4.67 5.64
N TYR A 197 15.86 -4.93 5.55
CA TYR A 197 14.81 -3.91 5.39
C TYR A 197 14.50 -3.25 6.75
N PRO A 198 14.88 -1.99 7.02
CA PRO A 198 14.80 -1.40 8.36
C PRO A 198 13.39 -0.92 8.69
N VAL A 199 12.49 -1.85 9.03
CA VAL A 199 11.03 -1.68 8.99
C VAL A 199 10.53 -0.41 9.71
N ASN A 200 11.00 -0.17 10.95
CA ASN A 200 10.53 0.95 11.76
C ASN A 200 11.11 2.31 11.33
N LEU A 201 12.33 2.33 10.80
CA LEU A 201 12.88 3.53 10.16
C LEU A 201 12.02 3.94 8.96
N ILE A 202 11.69 2.99 8.07
CA ILE A 202 10.89 3.29 6.88
C ILE A 202 9.48 3.75 7.27
N ARG A 203 8.88 3.16 8.32
CA ARG A 203 7.60 3.64 8.89
C ARG A 203 7.69 5.07 9.41
N ASN A 204 8.72 5.41 10.16
CA ASN A 204 8.93 6.77 10.66
C ASN A 204 9.08 7.77 9.50
N ILE A 205 9.86 7.43 8.47
CA ILE A 205 10.04 8.27 7.27
C ILE A 205 8.71 8.47 6.52
N ALA A 206 7.88 7.43 6.40
CA ALA A 206 6.54 7.54 5.82
C ALA A 206 5.64 8.47 6.65
N MET A 207 5.65 8.33 7.99
CA MET A 207 4.85 9.18 8.90
C MET A 207 5.31 10.64 8.90
N ASP A 208 6.62 10.89 8.88
CA ASP A 208 7.19 12.24 8.76
C ASP A 208 6.75 12.95 7.49
N GLY A 209 6.40 12.16 6.48
CA GLY A 209 5.89 12.65 5.24
C GLY A 209 4.43 13.03 5.20
N ALA A 210 3.65 12.63 6.22
CA ALA A 210 2.25 12.97 6.31
C ALA A 210 2.06 14.46 6.59
N ARG A 211 1.17 15.08 5.81
CA ARG A 211 0.89 16.52 5.85
C ARG A 211 -0.38 16.86 6.61
N THR A 212 -1.23 15.88 6.84
CA THR A 212 -2.43 16.02 7.65
C THR A 212 -2.12 15.81 9.13
N ARG A 213 -3.04 16.23 9.99
CA ARG A 213 -2.92 15.98 11.44
C ARG A 213 -3.27 14.54 11.79
N PHE A 214 -4.21 13.94 11.08
CA PHE A 214 -4.58 12.54 11.27
C PHE A 214 -3.83 11.63 10.32
N VAL A 215 -3.27 10.55 10.85
CA VAL A 215 -2.54 9.55 10.06
C VAL A 215 -3.09 8.16 10.33
N LEU A 216 -3.31 7.39 9.27
CA LEU A 216 -3.49 5.95 9.30
C LEU A 216 -2.15 5.28 8.95
N ASN A 217 -1.48 4.65 9.91
CA ASN A 217 -0.31 3.82 9.60
C ASN A 217 -0.77 2.43 9.17
N SER A 218 -0.44 2.03 7.95
CA SER A 218 -0.86 0.76 7.34
C SER A 218 0.26 0.12 6.53
N ASP A 219 0.09 -1.16 6.25
CA ASP A 219 0.90 -1.88 5.29
C ASP A 219 0.35 -1.64 3.87
N VAL A 220 1.22 -1.58 2.86
CA VAL A 220 0.83 -1.36 1.46
C VAL A 220 -0.02 -2.52 0.89
N THR A 221 0.01 -3.68 1.55
CA THR A 221 -0.72 -4.89 1.19
C THR A 221 -2.21 -4.81 1.53
N PHE A 222 -2.61 -3.87 2.40
CA PHE A 222 -3.99 -3.73 2.84
C PHE A 222 -4.80 -2.79 1.96
N LEU A 223 -6.05 -3.15 1.74
CA LEU A 223 -7.05 -2.29 1.11
C LEU A 223 -8.01 -1.72 2.14
N PRO A 224 -8.20 -0.39 2.17
CA PRO A 224 -9.28 0.22 2.91
C PRO A 224 -10.67 -0.15 2.37
N SER A 225 -11.65 -0.20 3.28
CA SER A 225 -13.06 -0.34 2.91
C SER A 225 -13.51 0.76 1.96
N LYS A 226 -14.52 0.47 1.15
CA LYS A 226 -15.02 1.39 0.13
C LYS A 226 -15.52 2.68 0.80
N GLY A 227 -14.93 3.83 0.44
CA GLY A 227 -15.31 5.13 0.99
C GLY A 227 -14.63 5.51 2.31
N ALA A 228 -13.71 4.68 2.84
CA ALA A 228 -13.10 4.87 4.16
C ALA A 228 -12.49 6.26 4.38
N CYS A 229 -11.83 6.84 3.37
CA CYS A 229 -11.27 8.19 3.47
C CYS A 229 -12.33 9.25 3.85
N ASN A 230 -13.49 9.24 3.18
CA ASN A 230 -14.57 10.18 3.46
C ASN A 230 -15.25 9.88 4.79
N GLU A 231 -15.51 8.60 5.08
CA GLU A 231 -16.09 8.18 6.37
C GLU A 231 -15.23 8.61 7.56
N LEU A 232 -13.92 8.41 7.47
CA LEU A 232 -12.97 8.83 8.50
C LEU A 232 -12.94 10.35 8.64
N LYS A 233 -12.91 11.08 7.52
CA LYS A 233 -12.95 12.55 7.53
C LYS A 233 -14.21 13.06 8.22
N GLU A 234 -15.37 12.53 7.87
CA GLU A 234 -16.65 12.90 8.50
C GLU A 234 -16.63 12.56 10.00
N PHE A 235 -16.25 11.33 10.35
CA PHE A 235 -16.16 10.89 11.73
C PHE A 235 -15.24 11.79 12.58
N LEU A 236 -14.01 12.04 12.12
CA LEU A 236 -13.03 12.85 12.86
C LEU A 236 -13.48 14.30 13.01
N ASN A 237 -14.16 14.87 12.00
CA ASN A 237 -14.74 16.20 12.12
C ASN A 237 -15.86 16.26 13.18
N THR A 238 -16.60 15.18 13.41
CA THR A 238 -17.56 15.11 14.51
C THR A 238 -16.90 14.97 15.88
N GLN A 239 -15.78 14.24 15.95
CA GLN A 239 -15.08 13.99 17.23
C GLN A 239 -14.20 15.16 17.66
N PHE A 240 -13.70 15.94 16.70
CA PHE A 240 -12.72 17.00 16.93
C PHE A 240 -13.11 18.26 16.16
N SER A 241 -14.26 18.86 16.52
CA SER A 241 -14.74 20.12 15.91
C SER A 241 -13.72 21.26 16.01
N ASP A 242 -12.97 21.31 17.12
CA ASP A 242 -12.05 22.41 17.46
C ASP A 242 -10.58 22.00 17.35
N PHE A 243 -10.25 21.09 16.42
CA PHE A 243 -8.92 20.48 16.32
C PHE A 243 -7.77 21.49 16.29
N GLU A 244 -7.95 22.68 15.71
CA GLU A 244 -6.94 23.75 15.65
C GLU A 244 -6.56 24.37 17.00
N THR A 245 -7.36 24.13 18.05
CA THR A 245 -7.20 24.79 19.37
C THR A 245 -6.58 23.90 20.45
N PHE A 246 -6.24 22.65 20.14
CA PHE A 246 -5.64 21.77 21.13
C PHE A 246 -4.19 22.15 21.43
N ASP A 247 -3.95 22.78 22.59
CA ASP A 247 -2.60 22.99 23.15
C ASP A 247 -1.86 21.66 23.35
N THR A 248 -2.58 20.60 23.66
CA THR A 248 -2.06 19.23 23.73
C THR A 248 -2.98 18.29 22.94
N PRO A 249 -2.49 17.63 21.88
CA PRO A 249 -3.33 16.76 21.08
C PRO A 249 -3.85 15.57 21.90
N PRO A 250 -5.15 15.21 21.76
CA PRO A 250 -5.75 14.09 22.48
C PRO A 250 -5.09 12.76 22.14
N LYS A 251 -4.85 11.95 23.18
CA LYS A 251 -4.25 10.60 23.09
C LYS A 251 -5.30 9.52 22.78
N ARG A 252 -5.92 9.63 21.61
CA ARG A 252 -6.96 8.68 21.14
C ARG A 252 -6.58 8.05 19.82
N ALA A 253 -6.64 6.73 19.76
CA ALA A 253 -6.43 5.93 18.57
C ALA A 253 -7.75 5.28 18.12
N PHE A 254 -8.14 5.52 16.88
CA PHE A 254 -9.35 4.95 16.28
C PHE A 254 -8.99 3.75 15.42
N VAL A 255 -9.17 2.56 15.97
CA VAL A 255 -8.82 1.26 15.39
C VAL A 255 -9.77 0.91 14.25
N LEU A 256 -9.19 0.56 13.10
CA LEU A 256 -9.87 -0.09 11.98
C LEU A 256 -9.68 -1.60 12.14
N PRO A 257 -10.76 -2.39 12.26
CA PRO A 257 -10.66 -3.84 12.23
C PRO A 257 -10.04 -4.30 10.91
N VAL A 258 -9.23 -5.36 10.98
CA VAL A 258 -8.57 -5.94 9.81
C VAL A 258 -9.07 -7.35 9.60
N TYR A 259 -9.34 -7.67 8.34
CA TYR A 259 -9.79 -8.98 7.87
C TYR A 259 -8.89 -9.49 6.77
N GLU A 260 -8.73 -10.80 6.69
CA GLU A 260 -8.15 -11.46 5.54
C GLU A 260 -9.23 -12.14 4.70
N ILE A 261 -9.06 -12.13 3.39
CA ILE A 261 -10.02 -12.69 2.42
C ILE A 261 -9.39 -13.81 1.60
N ASP A 262 -10.19 -14.79 1.17
CA ASP A 262 -9.74 -15.89 0.34
C ASP A 262 -9.20 -15.36 -1.02
N ALA A 263 -7.90 -15.54 -1.27
CA ALA A 263 -7.24 -15.09 -2.49
C ALA A 263 -7.85 -15.70 -3.77
N LYS A 264 -8.53 -16.85 -3.67
CA LYS A 264 -9.22 -17.49 -4.81
C LYS A 264 -10.37 -16.65 -5.38
N LEU A 265 -10.80 -15.62 -4.65
CA LEU A 265 -11.84 -14.70 -5.11
C LEU A 265 -11.32 -13.64 -6.09
N GLY A 266 -10.00 -13.43 -6.19
CA GLY A 266 -9.42 -12.41 -7.08
C GLY A 266 -9.86 -10.98 -6.76
N LEU A 267 -10.11 -10.70 -5.47
CA LEU A 267 -10.60 -9.40 -4.99
C LEU A 267 -9.47 -8.45 -4.58
N ASP A 268 -8.25 -8.70 -5.05
CA ASP A 268 -7.05 -8.06 -4.53
C ASP A 268 -7.07 -6.54 -4.79
N SER A 269 -7.81 -6.05 -5.78
CA SER A 269 -7.97 -4.61 -6.09
C SER A 269 -9.39 -4.09 -5.80
N THR A 270 -10.18 -4.83 -5.00
CA THR A 270 -11.59 -4.49 -4.75
C THR A 270 -11.80 -4.05 -3.31
N SER A 271 -12.08 -2.75 -3.11
CA SER A 271 -12.56 -2.25 -1.82
C SER A 271 -13.97 -2.75 -1.53
N LEU A 272 -14.13 -3.38 -0.37
CA LEU A 272 -15.40 -3.96 0.08
C LEU A 272 -16.22 -2.97 0.90
N THR A 273 -17.54 -3.09 0.84
CA THR A 273 -18.43 -2.52 1.86
C THR A 273 -18.51 -3.46 3.06
N LYS A 274 -18.92 -2.95 4.23
CA LYS A 274 -19.13 -3.79 5.44
C LYS A 274 -20.09 -4.95 5.16
N GLN A 275 -21.17 -4.70 4.43
CA GLN A 275 -22.13 -5.74 4.04
C GLN A 275 -21.49 -6.85 3.19
N GLN A 276 -20.64 -6.49 2.22
CA GLN A 276 -19.93 -7.47 1.39
C GLN A 276 -18.95 -8.30 2.22
N LEU A 277 -18.20 -7.66 3.11
CA LEU A 277 -17.29 -8.35 4.04
C LEU A 277 -18.05 -9.33 4.95
N LEU A 278 -19.15 -8.91 5.58
CA LEU A 278 -19.95 -9.77 6.45
C LEU A 278 -20.54 -10.97 5.68
N SER A 279 -20.93 -10.78 4.42
CA SER A 279 -21.35 -11.87 3.54
C SER A 279 -20.22 -12.84 3.21
N LEU A 280 -18.99 -12.37 3.05
CA LEU A 280 -17.82 -13.24 2.85
C LEU A 280 -17.50 -14.01 4.12
N TRP A 281 -17.54 -13.36 5.28
CA TRP A 281 -17.28 -14.00 6.56
C TRP A 281 -18.32 -15.09 6.86
N SER A 282 -19.62 -14.83 6.67
CA SER A 282 -20.65 -15.88 6.88
C SER A 282 -20.48 -17.12 6.00
N ARG A 283 -19.73 -17.01 4.90
CA ARG A 283 -19.37 -18.10 3.99
C ARG A 283 -17.95 -18.64 4.22
N GLN A 284 -17.30 -18.28 5.33
CA GLN A 284 -15.92 -18.64 5.66
C GLN A 284 -14.91 -18.24 4.56
N LYS A 285 -15.20 -17.14 3.85
CA LYS A 285 -14.34 -16.53 2.83
C LYS A 285 -13.62 -15.27 3.31
N ALA A 286 -13.92 -14.84 4.53
CA ALA A 286 -13.17 -13.83 5.26
C ALA A 286 -13.07 -14.24 6.73
N ARG A 287 -12.03 -13.79 7.41
CA ARG A 287 -11.83 -13.99 8.85
C ARG A 287 -10.95 -12.88 9.45
N PRO A 288 -10.90 -12.71 10.78
CA PRO A 288 -10.00 -11.74 11.41
C PRO A 288 -8.55 -11.93 10.96
N TYR A 289 -7.84 -10.81 10.77
CA TYR A 289 -6.44 -10.84 10.36
C TYR A 289 -5.56 -11.57 11.39
N LEU A 290 -4.64 -12.39 10.89
CA LEU A 290 -3.75 -13.26 11.68
C LEU A 290 -4.48 -14.27 12.59
N GLU A 291 -5.76 -14.57 12.37
CA GLU A 291 -6.49 -15.51 13.24
C GLU A 291 -5.77 -16.87 13.39
N SER A 292 -5.14 -17.38 12.32
CA SER A 292 -4.34 -18.62 12.38
C SER A 292 -2.90 -18.43 12.86
N ALA A 293 -2.30 -17.26 12.64
CA ALA A 293 -0.88 -17.03 12.92
C ALA A 293 -0.63 -16.46 14.33
N CYS A 294 -1.51 -15.58 14.81
CA CYS A 294 -1.50 -15.00 16.14
C CYS A 294 -2.91 -14.58 16.57
N GLN A 295 -3.65 -15.52 17.15
CA GLN A 295 -5.04 -15.28 17.58
C GLN A 295 -5.16 -14.13 18.58
N ASP A 296 -4.18 -13.96 19.48
CA ASP A 296 -4.22 -12.92 20.51
C ASP A 296 -3.88 -11.52 19.98
N CYS A 297 -3.09 -11.39 18.90
CA CYS A 297 -2.56 -10.10 18.41
C CYS A 297 -3.64 -9.07 18.02
N HIS A 298 -4.83 -9.53 17.61
CA HIS A 298 -5.95 -8.66 17.25
C HIS A 298 -7.20 -8.88 18.10
N LYS A 299 -7.14 -9.76 19.11
CA LYS A 299 -8.28 -10.18 19.93
C LYS A 299 -8.99 -9.02 20.62
N ASN A 300 -8.23 -8.04 21.11
CA ASN A 300 -8.81 -6.89 21.82
C ASN A 300 -9.73 -6.01 20.94
N THR A 301 -9.66 -6.18 19.60
CA THR A 301 -10.56 -5.49 18.66
C THR A 301 -12.00 -5.97 18.79
N ASP A 302 -12.22 -7.19 19.30
CA ASP A 302 -13.55 -7.80 19.43
C ASP A 302 -14.34 -7.74 18.11
N HIS A 303 -13.86 -8.48 17.10
CA HIS A 303 -14.48 -8.47 15.78
C HIS A 303 -15.93 -8.96 15.81
N SER A 304 -16.31 -9.83 16.75
CA SER A 304 -17.71 -10.25 16.95
C SER A 304 -18.61 -9.08 17.31
N ARG A 305 -18.21 -8.24 18.28
CA ARG A 305 -18.93 -7.00 18.59
C ARG A 305 -18.98 -6.04 17.41
N TRP A 306 -17.91 -5.97 16.62
CA TRP A 306 -17.88 -5.12 15.42
C TRP A 306 -18.91 -5.56 14.36
N GLN A 307 -19.10 -6.87 14.17
CA GLN A 307 -20.06 -7.40 13.21
C GLN A 307 -21.50 -6.95 13.51
N GLU A 308 -21.85 -6.93 14.79
CA GLU A 308 -23.18 -6.56 15.27
C GLU A 308 -23.46 -5.06 15.18
N GLN A 309 -22.42 -4.24 15.00
CA GLN A 309 -22.55 -2.80 14.96
C GLN A 309 -23.23 -2.29 13.69
N LYS A 310 -24.35 -1.59 13.86
CA LYS A 310 -25.17 -1.03 12.76
C LYS A 310 -25.06 0.49 12.63
N ALA A 311 -24.65 1.18 13.69
CA ALA A 311 -24.58 2.64 13.70
C ALA A 311 -23.31 3.13 12.98
N GLN A 312 -23.48 4.14 12.12
CA GLN A 312 -22.44 4.63 11.21
C GLN A 312 -21.25 5.30 11.93
N ASN A 313 -21.50 5.97 13.06
CA ASN A 313 -20.48 6.69 13.85
C ASN A 313 -20.19 6.01 15.19
N ALA A 314 -20.61 4.76 15.35
CA ALA A 314 -20.41 4.11 16.62
C ALA A 314 -18.96 3.68 16.82
N VAL A 315 -18.49 3.90 18.04
CA VAL A 315 -17.19 3.47 18.53
C VAL A 315 -17.33 2.76 19.85
N TYR A 316 -16.38 1.89 20.17
CA TYR A 316 -16.30 1.29 21.50
C TYR A 316 -14.87 1.24 21.99
N LEU A 317 -14.71 1.50 23.29
CA LEU A 317 -13.44 1.44 23.99
C LEU A 317 -12.94 0.00 24.02
N VAL A 318 -11.65 -0.16 23.69
CA VAL A 318 -10.92 -1.43 23.76
C VAL A 318 -10.41 -1.65 25.18
N GLN A 319 -10.59 -2.87 25.69
CA GLN A 319 -9.85 -3.35 26.85
C GLN A 319 -8.48 -3.85 26.37
N TRP A 320 -7.46 -3.01 26.50
CA TRP A 320 -6.12 -3.31 26.01
C TRP A 320 -5.47 -4.45 26.82
N SER A 321 -4.83 -5.38 26.13
CA SER A 321 -3.99 -6.43 26.69
C SER A 321 -2.86 -6.82 25.72
N HIS A 322 -1.70 -7.22 26.23
CA HIS A 322 -0.58 -7.66 25.38
C HIS A 322 -0.81 -9.10 24.86
N PRO A 323 -0.46 -9.42 23.61
CA PRO A 323 -0.04 -8.52 22.52
C PRO A 323 -1.25 -7.85 21.85
N TYR A 324 -1.08 -6.60 21.40
CA TYR A 324 -2.10 -5.93 20.59
C TYR A 324 -1.48 -5.08 19.48
N GLU A 325 -1.76 -5.47 18.23
CA GLU A 325 -1.20 -4.85 17.02
C GLU A 325 -2.29 -4.21 16.13
N PRO A 326 -3.09 -3.25 16.62
CA PRO A 326 -4.12 -2.61 15.82
C PRO A 326 -3.55 -1.78 14.65
N TYR A 327 -4.43 -1.54 13.69
CA TYR A 327 -4.27 -0.50 12.67
C TYR A 327 -5.24 0.62 13.02
N PHE A 328 -4.77 1.85 13.11
CA PHE A 328 -5.57 2.93 13.67
C PHE A 328 -5.26 4.28 13.02
N VAL A 329 -6.24 5.19 13.13
CA VAL A 329 -6.10 6.61 12.87
C VAL A 329 -5.87 7.36 14.17
N ALA A 330 -4.88 8.25 14.21
CA ALA A 330 -4.58 9.08 15.37
C ALA A 330 -3.97 10.42 14.96
N MET A 331 -3.95 11.39 15.89
CA MET A 331 -3.22 12.64 15.69
C MET A 331 -1.72 12.41 15.71
N ARG A 332 -1.07 12.74 14.59
CA ARG A 332 0.35 12.53 14.32
C ARG A 332 1.25 13.19 15.37
N GLU A 333 0.85 14.35 15.87
CA GLU A 333 1.64 15.13 16.82
C GLU A 333 1.70 14.48 18.21
N ALA A 334 0.71 13.66 18.58
CA ALA A 334 0.73 12.92 19.84
C ALA A 334 1.44 11.56 19.70
N LEU A 335 1.48 10.98 18.49
CA LEU A 335 1.95 9.60 18.30
C LEU A 335 3.43 9.43 18.69
N PRO A 336 3.75 8.41 19.50
CA PRO A 336 5.13 8.01 19.66
C PRO A 336 5.68 7.47 18.33
N ARG A 337 6.98 7.70 18.10
CA ARG A 337 7.69 7.14 16.94
C ARG A 337 7.75 5.61 17.05
N PHE A 338 7.86 4.93 15.91
CA PHE A 338 8.22 3.51 15.94
C PHE A 338 9.66 3.39 16.44
N ASP A 339 9.90 2.43 17.34
CA ASP A 339 11.23 2.22 17.90
C ASP A 339 12.15 1.56 16.88
N GLU A 340 13.16 2.29 16.42
CA GLU A 340 14.00 1.86 15.31
C GLU A 340 15.02 0.76 15.67
N ARG A 341 15.05 0.29 16.93
CA ARG A 341 15.83 -0.90 17.31
C ARG A 341 15.25 -2.18 16.71
N PHE A 342 13.94 -2.19 16.45
CA PHE A 342 13.27 -3.28 15.75
C PHE A 342 13.45 -3.09 14.24
N GLU A 343 14.53 -3.66 13.71
CA GLU A 343 14.90 -3.53 12.30
C GLU A 343 14.18 -4.55 11.41
N SER A 344 13.75 -5.69 11.95
CA SER A 344 13.00 -6.74 11.22
C SER A 344 11.56 -6.87 11.72
N ARG A 345 10.76 -7.72 11.05
CA ARG A 345 9.40 -8.06 11.50
C ARG A 345 9.46 -8.78 12.85
N GLY A 346 8.51 -8.46 13.73
CA GLY A 346 8.39 -9.03 15.07
C GLY A 346 8.60 -7.96 16.15
N HIS A 347 7.58 -7.74 16.98
CA HIS A 347 7.52 -6.70 18.03
C HIS A 347 7.71 -5.24 17.56
N ASP A 348 7.92 -5.03 16.27
CA ASP A 348 8.09 -3.75 15.59
C ASP A 348 6.90 -2.81 15.81
N ARG A 349 5.65 -3.31 15.63
CA ARG A 349 4.42 -2.55 15.91
C ARG A 349 4.02 -2.59 17.39
N LEU A 350 4.31 -3.68 18.10
CA LEU A 350 3.99 -3.85 19.53
C LEU A 350 4.69 -2.82 20.43
N SER A 351 5.90 -2.39 20.05
CA SER A 351 6.62 -1.35 20.78
C SER A 351 5.83 -0.04 20.81
N GLN A 352 5.32 0.41 19.66
CA GLN A 352 4.53 1.65 19.58
C GLN A 352 3.23 1.55 20.37
N THR A 353 2.49 0.45 20.21
CA THR A 353 1.18 0.28 20.89
C THR A 353 1.35 0.11 22.39
N CYS A 354 2.44 -0.51 22.84
CA CYS A 354 2.84 -0.49 24.24
C CYS A 354 3.11 0.93 24.74
N GLU A 355 3.97 1.69 24.08
CA GLU A 355 4.30 3.05 24.52
C GLU A 355 3.05 3.93 24.59
N MET A 356 2.16 3.81 23.61
CA MET A 356 0.85 4.45 23.63
C MET A 356 0.06 4.04 24.88
N PHE A 357 -0.07 2.73 25.15
CA PHE A 357 -0.82 2.25 26.31
C PHE A 357 -0.24 2.75 27.63
N MET A 358 1.08 2.65 27.82
CA MET A 358 1.79 3.13 29.02
C MET A 358 1.73 4.65 29.20
N SER A 359 1.51 5.39 28.12
CA SER A 359 1.37 6.85 28.14
C SER A 359 -0.08 7.34 28.10
N ASP A 360 -1.01 6.54 28.62
CA ASP A 360 -2.43 6.85 28.82
C ASP A 360 -3.28 7.00 27.55
N TRP A 361 -2.87 6.41 26.43
CA TRP A 361 -3.72 6.37 25.24
C TRP A 361 -4.96 5.51 25.42
N GLU A 362 -6.04 5.92 24.77
CA GLU A 362 -7.27 5.15 24.64
C GLU A 362 -7.43 4.65 23.21
N PHE A 363 -7.85 3.39 23.06
CA PHE A 363 -8.08 2.76 21.77
C PHE A 363 -9.59 2.55 21.58
N TYR A 364 -10.13 3.01 20.46
CA TYR A 364 -11.55 2.92 20.12
C TYR A 364 -11.72 2.22 18.78
N VAL A 365 -12.50 1.15 18.71
CA VAL A 365 -12.77 0.50 17.43
C VAL A 365 -13.86 1.26 16.67
N LEU A 366 -13.60 1.58 15.40
CA LEU A 366 -14.54 2.21 14.49
C LEU A 366 -15.57 1.22 13.97
N GLY A 367 -16.85 1.57 13.98
CA GLY A 367 -17.95 0.69 13.58
C GLY A 367 -18.11 0.45 12.07
N THR A 368 -17.52 1.29 11.22
CA THR A 368 -17.78 1.31 9.77
C THR A 368 -16.56 1.01 8.92
N SER A 369 -15.49 1.80 9.06
CA SER A 369 -14.28 1.63 8.26
C SER A 369 -13.42 0.47 8.76
N PHE A 370 -12.88 -0.30 7.82
CA PHE A 370 -12.05 -1.49 8.09
C PHE A 370 -10.97 -1.65 7.02
N LEU A 371 -10.01 -2.55 7.25
CA LEU A 371 -8.97 -2.92 6.30
C LEU A 371 -9.11 -4.38 5.88
N VAL A 372 -8.63 -4.68 4.66
CA VAL A 372 -8.66 -6.02 4.08
C VAL A 372 -7.28 -6.42 3.57
N HIS A 373 -6.80 -7.58 4.01
CA HIS A 373 -5.63 -8.26 3.47
C HIS A 373 -6.04 -9.32 2.44
N PRO A 374 -5.54 -9.26 1.18
CA PRO A 374 -5.76 -10.31 0.20
C PRO A 374 -4.98 -11.58 0.55
N GLY A 375 -5.68 -12.70 0.72
CA GLY A 375 -5.10 -13.99 1.07
C GLY A 375 -5.05 -14.25 2.57
N PHE A 376 -5.26 -15.51 2.95
CA PHE A 376 -5.16 -15.98 4.33
C PHE A 376 -3.70 -16.17 4.73
N VAL A 377 -3.30 -15.50 5.80
CA VAL A 377 -2.01 -15.71 6.44
C VAL A 377 -2.03 -17.07 7.14
N GLN A 378 -1.07 -17.91 6.79
CA GLN A 378 -0.91 -19.24 7.39
C GLN A 378 -0.07 -19.15 8.66
N SER A 379 -0.35 -20.02 9.64
CA SER A 379 0.54 -20.20 10.78
C SER A 379 1.90 -20.68 10.28
N HIS A 380 2.99 -20.14 10.83
CA HIS A 380 4.32 -20.65 10.55
C HIS A 380 4.53 -22.01 11.24
N SER A 381 3.97 -23.08 10.67
CA SER A 381 4.10 -24.43 11.23
C SER A 381 5.46 -25.07 10.99
N ASN A 382 6.31 -24.46 10.15
CA ASN A 382 7.69 -24.87 9.89
C ASN A 382 8.60 -23.64 9.88
N LEU A 383 8.79 -22.98 11.04
CA LEU A 383 9.73 -21.87 11.15
C LEU A 383 11.16 -22.37 10.91
N GLU A 384 11.84 -21.80 9.92
CA GLU A 384 13.26 -22.01 9.69
C GLU A 384 14.08 -21.50 10.89
N ILE A 385 15.27 -22.06 11.11
CA ILE A 385 16.16 -21.70 12.25
C ILE A 385 16.43 -20.19 12.30
N ASP A 386 16.60 -19.55 11.14
CA ASP A 386 16.84 -18.11 11.05
C ASP A 386 15.63 -17.28 11.53
N SER A 387 14.41 -17.78 11.31
CA SER A 387 13.18 -17.14 11.83
C SER A 387 13.11 -17.24 13.36
N LEU A 388 13.54 -18.38 13.94
CA LEU A 388 13.59 -18.56 15.39
C LEU A 388 14.63 -17.64 16.04
N HIS A 389 15.81 -17.49 15.42
CA HIS A 389 16.85 -16.60 15.92
C HIS A 389 16.40 -15.13 15.89
N GLN A 390 15.76 -14.70 14.80
CA GLN A 390 15.17 -13.36 14.68
C GLN A 390 14.10 -13.11 15.75
N MET A 391 13.23 -14.09 16.03
CA MET A 391 12.23 -13.98 17.08
C MET A 391 12.85 -13.87 18.48
N SER A 392 13.90 -14.65 18.77
CA SER A 392 14.64 -14.54 20.04
C SER A 392 15.30 -13.18 20.21
N GLN A 393 15.97 -12.68 19.17
CA GLN A 393 16.60 -11.35 19.20
C GLN A 393 15.56 -10.25 19.41
N ALA A 394 14.41 -10.34 18.74
CA ALA A 394 13.32 -9.39 18.90
C ALA A 394 12.73 -9.42 20.32
N ALA A 395 12.67 -10.58 20.97
CA ALA A 395 12.23 -10.71 22.36
C ALA A 395 13.21 -10.02 23.34
N ASP A 396 14.52 -10.21 23.16
CA ASP A 396 15.54 -9.51 23.97
C ASP A 396 15.47 -7.99 23.78
N GLN A 397 15.35 -7.54 22.53
CA GLN A 397 15.13 -6.13 22.21
C GLN A 397 13.85 -5.59 22.87
N TYR A 398 12.78 -6.39 22.92
CA TYR A 398 11.54 -6.01 23.58
C TYR A 398 11.72 -5.88 25.10
N ASN A 399 12.44 -6.79 25.74
CA ASN A 399 12.74 -6.70 27.17
C ASN A 399 13.52 -5.41 27.51
N ASP A 400 14.49 -5.04 26.70
CA ASP A 400 15.21 -3.78 26.86
C ASP A 400 14.34 -2.55 26.58
N PHE A 401 13.42 -2.66 25.62
CA PHE A 401 12.38 -1.65 25.39
C PHE A 401 11.48 -1.48 26.62
N ILE A 402 11.02 -2.55 27.26
CA ILE A 402 10.20 -2.48 28.49
C ILE A 402 10.94 -1.76 29.62
N LYS A 403 12.22 -2.09 29.86
CA LYS A 403 13.03 -1.39 30.89
C LYS A 403 13.09 0.11 30.63
N LEU A 404 13.25 0.51 29.37
CA LEU A 404 13.24 1.93 28.98
C LEU A 404 11.87 2.56 29.17
N MET A 405 10.78 1.87 28.83
CA MET A 405 9.42 2.38 29.04
C MET A 405 9.08 2.56 30.51
N ASN A 406 9.45 1.62 31.38
CA ASN A 406 9.27 1.74 32.83
C ASN A 406 10.04 2.95 33.40
N LYS A 407 11.23 3.24 32.86
CA LYS A 407 11.99 4.45 33.21
C LYS A 407 11.35 5.73 32.66
N LYS A 408 10.80 5.68 31.44
CA LYS A 408 10.18 6.83 30.76
C LYS A 408 8.82 7.20 31.37
N TYR A 409 8.07 6.22 31.85
CA TYR A 409 6.72 6.38 32.43
C TYR A 409 6.64 5.80 33.85
N PRO A 410 7.41 6.31 34.82
CA PRO A 410 7.53 5.70 36.15
C PRO A 410 6.25 5.78 36.98
N THR A 411 5.30 6.65 36.62
CA THR A 411 4.02 6.83 37.31
C THR A 411 2.87 6.10 36.63
N SER A 412 3.11 5.44 35.50
CA SER A 412 2.07 4.71 34.78
C SER A 412 1.65 3.47 35.57
N ASN A 413 0.33 3.24 35.69
CA ASN A 413 -0.22 2.01 36.24
C ASN A 413 -0.51 0.96 35.14
N ARG A 414 -0.16 1.26 33.89
CA ARG A 414 -0.37 0.41 32.72
C ARG A 414 0.96 -0.23 32.33
N THR A 415 0.97 -1.54 32.14
CA THR A 415 2.13 -2.30 31.68
C THR A 415 1.79 -3.09 30.42
N CYS A 416 2.81 -3.35 29.62
CA CYS A 416 2.70 -4.08 28.36
C CYS A 416 3.67 -5.27 28.32
N GLU A 417 4.10 -5.75 29.49
CA GLU A 417 5.03 -6.87 29.64
C GLU A 417 4.52 -8.10 28.91
N ILE A 418 5.44 -8.88 28.32
CA ILE A 418 5.11 -10.11 27.63
C ILE A 418 4.51 -11.10 28.65
N PRO A 419 3.24 -11.51 28.50
CA PRO A 419 2.64 -12.48 29.42
C PRO A 419 3.40 -13.79 29.43
N LEU A 420 3.44 -14.49 30.58
CA LEU A 420 4.15 -15.76 30.75
C LEU A 420 3.79 -16.84 29.71
N LYS A 421 2.56 -16.80 29.17
CA LYS A 421 2.12 -17.74 28.12
C LYS A 421 2.80 -17.55 26.75
N PHE A 422 3.53 -16.45 26.57
CA PHE A 422 4.28 -16.12 25.35
C PHE A 422 5.79 -16.13 25.55
N THR A 423 6.27 -16.41 26.76
CA THR A 423 7.69 -16.67 27.02
C THR A 423 7.93 -18.17 26.88
N LEU A 424 8.47 -18.57 25.72
CA LEU A 424 8.93 -19.93 25.45
C LEU A 424 10.41 -19.89 25.06
#